data_AF-A0AA44URU1-F1
#
_entry.id   AF-A0AA44URU1-F1
#
_cell.length_a   1.000
_cell.length_b   1.000
_cell.length_c   1.000
_cell.angle_alpha   90.00
_cell.angle_beta   90.00
_cell.angle_gamma   90.00
#
_symmetry.space_group_name_H-M   'P 1'
#
loop_
_entity.id
_entity.type
_entity.pdbx_description
1 polymer ?
#
loop_
_entity_poly.entity_id
_entity_poly.type
_entity_poly.pdbx_seq_one_letter_code
_entity_poly.pdbx_strand_id
1 'polypeptide(L)'
;MLTRASGIARSLATYHGIPGRQRRMRRFYSAFLRPGDLAFDVGAHAGNRVRAWRALGARVVAVEPQPDFTRLLRLFFGRDDAVTVLPLALGAAAGTARLGVSRATPTVSTLSQRWRDTVADDAGFSRVTWDSSIEVPVSTLDALIAEYGVPAFCKIDVEGFEADVLDGLSRPLPALSVEYLPAAHDATLESLARIEALGRYVYRYSPVETMTWDTSAGDRWVDAAELRALLDRRRPLGRSGDVYARHVPA
;
A
#
# COMPACT_ATOMS: atom_id res chain seq x y z
N MET A 1 -3.79 24.30 12.49
CA MET A 1 -2.41 23.82 12.74
C MET A 1 -2.38 22.69 13.76
N LEU A 2 -3.05 22.82 14.91
CA LEU A 2 -3.11 21.76 15.95
C LEU A 2 -3.64 20.41 15.43
N THR A 3 -4.73 20.38 14.66
CA THR A 3 -5.31 19.16 14.09
C THR A 3 -4.38 18.40 13.15
N ARG A 4 -3.59 19.13 12.36
CA ARG A 4 -2.60 18.56 11.44
C ARG A 4 -1.44 17.93 12.22
N ALA A 5 -0.91 18.66 13.22
CA ALA A 5 0.17 18.16 14.07
C ALA A 5 -0.26 16.93 14.88
N SER A 6 -1.49 16.92 15.41
CA SER A 6 -2.03 15.76 16.14
C SER A 6 -2.27 14.56 15.22
N GLY A 7 -2.74 14.76 13.99
CA GLY A 7 -2.88 13.70 12.98
C GLY A 7 -1.54 13.04 12.61
N ILE A 8 -0.49 13.85 12.44
CA ILE A 8 0.88 13.38 12.21
C ILE A 8 1.41 12.62 13.44
N ALA A 9 1.28 13.19 14.64
CA ALA A 9 1.75 12.55 15.88
C ALA A 9 1.05 11.20 16.12
N ARG A 10 -0.26 11.13 15.89
CA ARG A 10 -1.04 9.88 15.96
C ARG A 10 -0.51 8.86 14.95
N SER A 11 -0.23 9.28 13.72
CA SER A 11 0.35 8.41 12.70
C SER A 11 1.70 7.83 13.16
N LEU A 12 2.60 8.69 13.67
CA LEU A 12 3.89 8.22 14.19
C LEU A 12 3.73 7.25 15.35
N ALA A 13 2.80 7.51 16.28
CA ALA A 13 2.51 6.60 17.39
C ALA A 13 1.96 5.24 16.90
N THR A 14 1.03 5.25 15.94
CA THR A 14 0.46 4.03 15.36
C THR A 14 1.53 3.20 14.64
N TYR A 15 2.33 3.83 13.79
CA TYR A 15 3.23 3.12 12.87
C TYR A 15 4.61 2.81 13.46
N HIS A 16 5.09 3.59 14.43
CA HIS A 16 6.40 3.40 15.08
C HIS A 16 6.33 3.08 16.58
N GLY A 17 5.19 3.30 17.24
CA GLY A 17 5.06 3.16 18.69
C GLY A 17 4.72 1.75 19.20
N ILE A 18 4.34 0.81 18.32
CA ILE A 18 3.91 -0.53 18.73
C ILE A 18 5.13 -1.45 18.91
N PRO A 19 5.42 -1.95 20.13
CA PRO A 19 6.59 -2.79 20.40
C PRO A 19 6.62 -4.07 19.55
N GLY A 20 7.80 -4.46 19.10
CA GLY A 20 8.02 -5.69 18.33
C GLY A 20 7.48 -5.68 16.88
N ARG A 21 6.67 -4.68 16.48
CA ARG A 21 6.08 -4.56 15.15
C ARG A 21 7.14 -4.60 14.04
N GLN A 22 8.21 -3.83 14.19
CA GLN A 22 9.32 -3.81 13.23
C GLN A 22 10.01 -5.17 13.08
N ARG A 23 10.18 -5.93 14.17
CA ARG A 23 10.74 -7.29 14.09
C ARG A 23 9.81 -8.25 13.34
N ARG A 24 8.49 -8.17 13.59
CA ARG A 24 7.50 -8.97 12.84
C ARG A 24 7.48 -8.62 11.37
N MET A 25 7.45 -7.33 11.02
CA MET A 25 7.49 -6.85 9.64
C MET A 25 8.75 -7.36 8.92
N ARG A 26 9.93 -7.25 9.53
CA ARG A 26 11.18 -7.78 8.96
C ARG A 26 11.11 -9.28 8.69
N ARG A 27 10.64 -10.06 9.67
CA ARG A 27 10.46 -11.51 9.49
C ARG A 27 9.50 -11.82 8.35
N PHE A 28 8.37 -11.13 8.30
CA PHE A 28 7.35 -11.33 7.29
C PHE A 28 7.84 -10.98 5.88
N TYR A 29 8.43 -9.79 5.70
CA TYR A 29 8.94 -9.35 4.40
C TYR A 29 10.23 -10.06 3.96
N SER A 30 10.93 -10.76 4.86
CA SER A 30 12.07 -11.61 4.47
C SER A 30 11.70 -12.79 3.56
N ALA A 31 10.40 -13.07 3.39
CA ALA A 31 9.89 -14.01 2.39
C ALA A 31 9.93 -13.44 0.96
N PHE A 32 9.97 -12.11 0.81
CA PHE A 32 9.92 -11.40 -0.48
C PHE A 32 11.21 -10.65 -0.81
N LEU A 33 11.94 -10.18 0.21
CA LEU A 33 13.10 -9.30 0.04
C LEU A 33 14.38 -9.92 0.59
N ARG A 34 15.45 -9.79 -0.20
CA ARG A 34 16.84 -10.10 0.12
C ARG A 34 17.68 -8.81 0.13
N PRO A 35 18.88 -8.82 0.76
CA PRO A 35 19.79 -7.69 0.66
C PRO A 35 20.09 -7.33 -0.80
N GLY A 36 20.00 -6.05 -1.14
CA GLY A 36 20.22 -5.53 -2.50
C GLY A 36 18.97 -5.48 -3.40
N ASP A 37 17.92 -6.25 -3.07
CA ASP A 37 16.66 -6.24 -3.80
C ASP A 37 16.02 -4.86 -3.82
N LEU A 38 15.31 -4.54 -4.89
CA LEU A 38 14.52 -3.31 -5.00
C LEU A 38 13.09 -3.54 -4.49
N ALA A 39 12.59 -2.61 -3.69
CA ALA A 39 11.21 -2.60 -3.22
C ALA A 39 10.53 -1.27 -3.50
N PHE A 40 9.28 -1.31 -3.96
CA PHE A 40 8.43 -0.12 -4.13
C PHE A 40 7.41 -0.06 -2.98
N ASP A 41 7.38 1.06 -2.26
CA ASP A 41 6.42 1.35 -1.18
C ASP A 41 5.49 2.47 -1.69
N VAL A 42 4.36 2.09 -2.30
CA VAL A 42 3.40 3.02 -2.88
C VAL A 42 2.34 3.36 -1.83
N GLY A 43 2.35 4.62 -1.38
CA GLY A 43 1.61 5.03 -0.18
C GLY A 43 2.46 4.90 1.09
N ALA A 44 3.74 5.28 1.03
CA ALA A 44 4.72 5.03 2.09
C ALA A 44 4.39 5.70 3.44
N HIS A 45 3.59 6.78 3.45
CA HIS A 45 3.10 7.48 4.62
C HIS A 45 4.22 7.75 5.65
N ALA A 46 4.12 7.21 6.86
CA ALA A 46 5.10 7.41 7.94
C ALA A 46 6.37 6.57 7.81
N GLY A 47 6.51 5.74 6.76
CA GLY A 47 7.74 5.01 6.43
C GLY A 47 8.09 3.83 7.34
N ASN A 48 7.10 3.20 7.98
CA ASN A 48 7.32 1.99 8.77
C ASN A 48 7.79 0.80 7.91
N ARG A 49 7.26 0.66 6.68
CA ARG A 49 7.68 -0.37 5.70
C ARG A 49 9.05 -0.06 5.14
N VAL A 50 9.31 1.18 4.69
CA VAL A 50 10.66 1.66 4.35
C VAL A 50 11.71 1.26 5.40
N ARG A 51 11.45 1.55 6.68
CA ARG A 51 12.34 1.17 7.79
C ARG A 51 12.57 -0.34 7.87
N ALA A 52 11.51 -1.14 7.76
CA ALA A 52 11.60 -2.60 7.85
C ALA A 52 12.39 -3.20 6.68
N TRP A 53 12.12 -2.74 5.46
CA TRP A 53 12.77 -3.22 4.24
C TRP A 53 14.24 -2.79 4.16
N ARG A 54 14.55 -1.56 4.60
CA ARG A 54 15.95 -1.12 4.76
C ARG A 54 16.71 -1.95 5.77
N ALA A 55 16.08 -2.34 6.88
CA ALA A 55 16.68 -3.24 7.86
C ALA A 55 16.83 -4.70 7.38
N LEU A 56 16.31 -5.03 6.19
CA LEU A 56 16.59 -6.28 5.46
C LEU A 56 17.68 -6.10 4.38
N GLY A 57 18.18 -4.88 4.17
CA GLY A 57 19.19 -4.56 3.17
C GLY A 57 18.64 -4.23 1.78
N ALA A 58 17.32 -4.12 1.60
CA ALA A 58 16.71 -3.77 0.31
C ALA A 58 16.96 -2.30 -0.06
N ARG A 59 16.99 -1.97 -1.34
CA ARG A 59 16.83 -0.60 -1.85
C ARG A 59 15.34 -0.28 -1.94
N VAL A 60 14.93 0.94 -1.58
CA VAL A 60 13.51 1.29 -1.49
C VAL A 60 13.21 2.56 -2.29
N VAL A 61 12.19 2.49 -3.15
CA VAL A 61 11.54 3.68 -3.72
C VAL A 61 10.24 3.88 -2.97
N ALA A 62 10.19 4.93 -2.15
CA ALA A 62 9.03 5.31 -1.34
C ALA A 62 8.25 6.41 -2.05
N VAL A 63 7.01 6.11 -2.45
CA VAL A 63 6.12 7.03 -3.17
C VAL A 63 5.08 7.54 -2.19
N GLU A 64 5.02 8.87 -2.03
CA GLU A 64 4.11 9.52 -1.09
C GLU A 64 3.69 10.91 -1.60
N PRO A 65 2.42 11.11 -1.97
CA PRO A 65 1.97 12.40 -2.50
C PRO A 65 1.76 13.48 -1.42
N GLN A 66 1.58 13.12 -0.14
CA GLN A 66 1.34 14.10 0.92
C GLN A 66 2.64 14.83 1.32
N PRO A 67 2.69 16.18 1.24
CA PRO A 67 3.91 16.93 1.53
C PRO A 67 4.46 16.74 2.95
N ASP A 68 3.58 16.53 3.94
CA ASP A 68 4.01 16.28 5.32
C ASP A 68 4.73 14.95 5.48
N PHE A 69 4.19 13.90 4.89
CA PHE A 69 4.80 12.57 4.95
C PHE A 69 6.03 12.47 4.07
N THR A 70 6.05 13.13 2.91
CA THR A 70 7.29 13.32 2.15
C THR A 70 8.38 13.97 3.01
N ARG A 71 8.07 15.03 3.76
CA ARG A 71 9.04 15.69 4.65
C ARG A 71 9.52 14.77 5.77
N LEU A 72 8.63 13.98 6.36
CA LEU A 72 8.99 12.97 7.37
C LEU A 72 9.88 11.86 6.80
N LEU A 73 9.54 11.34 5.62
CA LEU A 73 10.34 10.34 4.92
C LEU A 73 11.74 10.88 4.62
N ARG A 74 11.85 12.11 4.11
CA ARG A 74 13.14 12.78 3.90
C ARG A 74 13.92 13.01 5.19
N LEU A 75 13.24 13.36 6.28
CA LEU A 75 13.88 13.50 7.59
C LEU A 75 14.45 12.17 8.10
N PHE A 76 13.72 11.08 7.93
CA PHE A 76 14.12 9.76 8.42
C PHE A 76 15.14 9.05 7.52
N PHE A 77 15.03 9.23 6.20
CA PHE A 77 15.75 8.41 5.22
C PHE A 77 16.50 9.21 4.16
N GLY A 78 16.42 10.53 4.12
CA GLY A 78 17.04 11.34 3.07
C GLY A 78 18.58 11.38 3.06
N ARG A 79 19.23 10.69 4.00
CA ARG A 79 20.69 10.47 4.04
C ARG A 79 21.08 9.01 3.74
N ASP A 80 20.11 8.15 3.42
CA ASP A 80 20.34 6.76 3.05
C ASP A 80 20.25 6.66 1.52
N ASP A 81 21.39 6.48 0.85
CA ASP A 81 21.47 6.41 -0.62
C ASP A 81 20.70 5.22 -1.21
N ALA A 82 20.30 4.25 -0.38
CA ALA A 82 19.44 3.14 -0.76
C ALA A 82 17.93 3.46 -0.62
N VAL A 83 17.55 4.70 -0.29
CA VAL A 83 16.16 5.15 -0.23
C VAL A 83 15.93 6.35 -1.14
N THR A 84 15.04 6.19 -2.12
CA THR A 84 14.53 7.28 -2.95
C THR A 84 13.13 7.66 -2.47
N VAL A 85 12.89 8.95 -2.21
CA VAL A 85 11.57 9.47 -1.79
C VAL A 85 10.96 10.30 -2.92
N LEU A 86 9.85 9.83 -3.49
CA LEU A 86 9.15 10.45 -4.61
C LEU A 86 7.87 11.15 -4.14
N PRO A 87 7.80 12.51 -4.22
CA PRO A 87 6.65 13.30 -3.78
C PRO A 87 5.55 13.35 -4.85
N LEU A 88 5.07 12.17 -5.28
CA LEU A 88 4.09 12.00 -6.35
C LEU A 88 3.12 10.88 -5.99
N ALA A 89 2.03 10.77 -6.76
CA ALA A 89 1.15 9.60 -6.74
C ALA A 89 1.41 8.71 -7.97
N LEU A 90 0.92 7.47 -7.94
CA LEU A 90 0.89 6.60 -9.11
C LEU A 90 -0.55 6.47 -9.62
N GLY A 91 -0.69 6.23 -10.91
CA GLY A 91 -1.96 5.96 -11.58
C GLY A 91 -1.75 5.39 -12.98
N ALA A 92 -2.82 5.34 -13.77
CA ALA A 92 -2.82 4.73 -15.11
C ALA A 92 -1.95 5.49 -16.13
N ALA A 93 -1.81 6.80 -15.97
CA ALA A 93 -1.03 7.67 -16.85
C ALA A 93 -0.36 8.79 -16.07
N ALA A 94 0.75 9.31 -16.62
CA ALA A 94 1.41 10.48 -16.07
C ALA A 94 0.54 11.73 -16.22
N GLY A 95 0.61 12.64 -15.25
CA GLY A 95 -0.19 13.87 -15.26
C GLY A 95 -0.26 14.52 -13.89
N THR A 96 -1.41 15.12 -13.59
CA THR A 96 -1.72 15.69 -12.28
C THR A 96 -3.08 15.16 -11.80
N ALA A 97 -3.23 14.98 -10.49
CA ALA A 97 -4.49 14.58 -9.89
C ALA A 97 -4.73 15.31 -8.57
N ARG A 98 -5.99 15.35 -8.15
CA ARG A 98 -6.41 16.04 -6.93
C ARG A 98 -6.56 15.04 -5.79
N LEU A 99 -5.64 15.12 -4.82
CA LEU A 99 -5.66 14.33 -3.59
C LEU A 99 -6.61 14.96 -2.58
N GLY A 100 -7.61 14.19 -2.13
CA GLY A 100 -8.43 14.54 -0.97
C GLY A 100 -7.65 14.26 0.31
N VAL A 101 -7.44 15.29 1.14
CA VAL A 101 -6.62 15.21 2.35
C VAL A 101 -7.51 15.25 3.58
N SER A 102 -7.34 14.27 4.48
CA SER A 102 -7.92 14.31 5.83
C SER A 102 -6.85 14.72 6.82
N ARG A 103 -6.81 16.00 7.23
CA ARG A 103 -5.74 16.49 8.11
C ARG A 103 -5.76 15.82 9.50
N ALA A 104 -6.94 15.46 9.99
CA ALA A 104 -7.09 14.76 11.25
C ALA A 104 -6.64 13.29 11.14
N THR A 105 -6.98 12.61 10.03
CA THR A 105 -6.66 11.19 9.77
C THR A 105 -5.87 11.05 8.47
N PRO A 106 -4.58 11.43 8.44
CA PRO A 106 -3.89 11.56 7.17
C PRO A 106 -3.69 10.25 6.40
N THR A 107 -3.74 9.12 7.10
CA THR A 107 -3.66 7.77 6.51
C THR A 107 -4.70 7.54 5.43
N VAL A 108 -5.93 8.04 5.61
CA VAL A 108 -7.04 7.80 4.65
C VAL A 108 -7.15 8.88 3.58
N SER A 109 -6.08 9.64 3.34
CA SER A 109 -6.06 10.63 2.25
C SER A 109 -5.89 9.91 0.92
N THR A 110 -6.76 10.19 -0.05
CA THR A 110 -6.88 9.38 -1.27
C THR A 110 -7.16 10.23 -2.51
N LEU A 111 -6.76 9.71 -3.68
CA LEU A 111 -7.16 10.23 -4.99
C LEU A 111 -8.58 9.77 -5.38
N SER A 112 -9.06 8.67 -4.80
CA SER A 112 -10.33 8.06 -5.17
C SER A 112 -11.52 8.81 -4.56
N GLN A 113 -12.26 9.54 -5.39
CA GLN A 113 -13.54 10.15 -4.95
C GLN A 113 -14.57 9.07 -4.65
N ARG A 114 -14.69 8.06 -5.52
CA ARG A 114 -15.62 6.93 -5.34
C ARG A 114 -15.39 6.20 -4.02
N TRP A 115 -14.14 5.99 -3.62
CA TRP A 115 -13.86 5.35 -2.35
C TRP A 115 -14.32 6.19 -1.16
N ARG A 116 -14.06 7.51 -1.18
CA ARG A 116 -14.55 8.43 -0.13
C ARG A 116 -16.06 8.35 0.01
N ASP A 117 -16.79 8.32 -1.10
CA ASP A 117 -18.24 8.20 -1.11
C ASP A 117 -18.69 6.83 -0.58
N THR A 118 -17.96 5.75 -0.91
CA THR A 118 -18.28 4.38 -0.46
C THR A 118 -18.06 4.19 1.04
N VAL A 119 -16.96 4.71 1.58
CA VAL A 119 -16.63 4.53 3.00
C VAL A 119 -17.33 5.55 3.90
N ALA A 120 -17.87 6.66 3.37
CA ALA A 120 -18.56 7.67 4.17
C ALA A 120 -19.73 7.11 4.99
N ASP A 121 -20.40 6.08 4.48
CA ASP A 121 -21.53 5.42 5.14
C ASP A 121 -21.10 4.32 6.13
N ASP A 122 -19.81 3.98 6.20
CA ASP A 122 -19.28 2.98 7.13
C ASP A 122 -19.02 3.58 8.52
N ALA A 123 -19.47 2.90 9.58
CA ALA A 123 -19.34 3.36 10.95
C ALA A 123 -17.88 3.61 11.37
N GLY A 124 -16.92 2.84 10.83
CA GLY A 124 -15.49 3.00 11.05
C GLY A 124 -14.92 4.31 10.49
N PHE A 125 -15.59 4.90 9.49
CA PHE A 125 -15.18 6.14 8.82
C PHE A 125 -16.07 7.34 9.14
N SER A 126 -17.12 7.16 9.95
CA SER A 126 -18.07 8.22 10.36
C SER A 126 -17.46 9.49 10.96
N ARG A 127 -16.20 9.43 11.44
CA ARG A 127 -15.45 10.58 12.00
C ARG A 127 -14.35 11.11 11.07
N VAL A 128 -14.23 10.56 9.86
CA VAL A 128 -13.27 10.99 8.85
C VAL A 128 -13.87 12.16 8.07
N THR A 129 -13.04 13.17 7.82
CA THR A 129 -13.41 14.30 6.97
C THR A 129 -12.25 14.63 6.06
N TRP A 130 -12.51 14.71 4.75
CA TRP A 130 -11.57 15.22 3.76
C TRP A 130 -11.76 16.73 3.65
N ASP A 131 -11.07 17.45 4.53
CA ASP A 131 -11.26 18.87 4.81
C ASP A 131 -10.36 19.79 3.98
N SER A 132 -9.60 19.20 3.05
CA SER A 132 -8.78 19.93 2.07
C SER A 132 -8.49 19.05 0.86
N SER A 133 -7.99 19.68 -0.21
CA SER A 133 -7.44 18.97 -1.37
C SER A 133 -6.18 19.64 -1.88
N ILE A 134 -5.25 18.85 -2.42
CA ILE A 134 -4.03 19.35 -3.05
C ILE A 134 -3.87 18.73 -4.44
N GLU A 135 -3.30 19.47 -5.39
CA GLU A 135 -2.85 18.90 -6.65
C GLU A 135 -1.48 18.25 -6.47
N VAL A 136 -1.33 17.05 -7.00
CA VAL A 136 -0.08 16.28 -6.93
C VAL A 136 0.28 15.75 -8.31
N PRO A 137 1.58 15.67 -8.65
CA PRO A 137 2.02 15.01 -9.86
C PRO A 137 1.71 13.51 -9.77
N VAL A 138 1.39 12.92 -10.92
CA VAL A 138 1.11 11.50 -11.09
C VAL A 138 2.11 10.92 -12.09
N SER A 139 2.64 9.75 -11.76
CA SER A 139 3.46 8.91 -12.66
C SER A 139 2.83 7.51 -12.77
N THR A 140 3.49 6.59 -13.46
CA THR A 140 3.04 5.21 -13.60
C THR A 140 4.02 4.23 -12.97
N LEU A 141 3.56 3.02 -12.63
CA LEU A 141 4.46 1.94 -12.18
C LEU A 141 5.49 1.61 -13.26
N ASP A 142 5.10 1.60 -14.53
CA ASP A 142 6.02 1.38 -15.64
C ASP A 142 7.13 2.42 -15.73
N ALA A 143 6.83 3.71 -15.50
CA ALA A 143 7.84 4.76 -15.48
C ALA A 143 8.85 4.55 -14.33
N LEU A 144 8.37 4.18 -13.14
CA LEU A 144 9.24 3.83 -12.02
C LEU A 144 10.10 2.59 -12.34
N ILE A 145 9.54 1.57 -12.98
CA ILE A 145 10.29 0.38 -13.38
C ILE A 145 11.35 0.74 -14.42
N ALA A 146 11.04 1.62 -15.36
CA ALA A 146 12.00 2.08 -16.37
C ALA A 146 13.17 2.85 -15.74
N GLU A 147 12.91 3.65 -14.70
CA GLU A 147 13.92 4.48 -14.04
C GLU A 147 14.75 3.72 -12.99
N TYR A 148 14.11 2.91 -12.14
CA TYR A 148 14.74 2.28 -10.98
C TYR A 148 14.99 0.78 -11.14
N GLY A 149 14.35 0.13 -12.12
CA GLY A 149 14.35 -1.30 -12.33
C GLY A 149 13.09 -2.01 -11.80
N VAL A 150 12.97 -3.30 -12.11
CA VAL A 150 11.84 -4.13 -11.65
C VAL A 150 11.99 -4.42 -10.15
N PRO A 151 11.00 -4.09 -9.29
CA PRO A 151 11.07 -4.42 -7.88
C PRO A 151 10.87 -5.91 -7.64
N ALA A 152 11.58 -6.47 -6.65
CA ALA A 152 11.29 -7.81 -6.13
C ALA A 152 9.96 -7.84 -5.37
N PHE A 153 9.56 -6.71 -4.78
CA PHE A 153 8.28 -6.55 -4.09
C PHE A 153 7.71 -5.14 -4.23
N CYS A 154 6.42 -5.03 -4.53
CA CYS A 154 5.69 -3.76 -4.61
C CYS A 154 4.48 -3.78 -3.65
N LYS A 155 4.47 -2.91 -2.63
CA LYS A 155 3.25 -2.64 -1.84
C LYS A 155 2.51 -1.49 -2.48
N ILE A 156 1.20 -1.67 -2.67
CA ILE A 156 0.26 -0.64 -3.10
C ILE A 156 -0.76 -0.46 -1.96
N ASP A 157 -0.79 0.74 -1.41
CA ASP A 157 -1.57 1.12 -0.22
C ASP A 157 -2.05 2.57 -0.40
N VAL A 158 -3.03 2.77 -1.29
CA VAL A 158 -3.42 4.12 -1.76
C VAL A 158 -4.89 4.42 -1.52
N GLU A 159 -5.52 3.67 -0.61
CA GLU A 159 -6.86 3.91 -0.06
C GLU A 159 -7.92 3.99 -1.17
N GLY A 160 -8.08 2.90 -1.92
CA GLY A 160 -9.13 2.75 -2.93
C GLY A 160 -8.78 3.26 -4.33
N PHE A 161 -7.49 3.50 -4.60
CA PHE A 161 -6.95 3.87 -5.92
C PHE A 161 -5.99 2.79 -6.47
N GLU A 162 -6.00 1.59 -5.89
CA GLU A 162 -5.07 0.50 -6.22
C GLU A 162 -5.25 0.01 -7.66
N ALA A 163 -6.49 -0.07 -8.14
CA ALA A 163 -6.79 -0.50 -9.50
C ALA A 163 -6.20 0.48 -10.53
N ASP A 164 -6.37 1.79 -10.32
CA ASP A 164 -5.79 2.82 -11.19
C ASP A 164 -4.26 2.81 -11.17
N VAL A 165 -3.63 2.53 -10.02
CA VAL A 165 -2.17 2.32 -9.94
C VAL A 165 -1.75 1.12 -10.78
N LEU A 166 -2.51 0.02 -10.70
CA LEU A 166 -2.25 -1.22 -11.44
C LEU A 166 -2.47 -1.05 -12.95
N ASP A 167 -3.39 -0.19 -13.39
CA ASP A 167 -3.58 0.14 -14.81
C ASP A 167 -2.34 0.85 -15.41
N GLY A 168 -1.45 1.39 -14.57
CA GLY A 168 -0.15 1.97 -14.96
C GLY A 168 1.01 0.97 -15.02
N LEU A 169 0.73 -0.34 -14.94
CA LEU A 169 1.70 -1.42 -14.98
C LEU A 169 1.41 -2.32 -16.19
N SER A 170 2.37 -2.50 -17.10
CA SER A 170 2.16 -3.29 -18.33
C SER A 170 2.74 -4.70 -18.29
N ARG A 171 3.41 -5.07 -17.20
CA ARG A 171 4.10 -6.36 -17.06
C ARG A 171 3.94 -6.94 -15.66
N PRO A 172 4.00 -8.28 -15.51
CA PRO A 172 3.91 -8.89 -14.19
C PRO A 172 5.11 -8.50 -13.31
N LEU A 173 4.85 -8.33 -12.01
CA LEU A 173 5.87 -8.16 -10.98
C LEU A 173 6.11 -9.49 -10.27
N PRO A 174 7.34 -9.78 -9.81
CA PRO A 174 7.64 -11.00 -9.06
C PRO A 174 6.69 -11.24 -7.87
N ALA A 175 6.43 -10.19 -7.09
CA ALA A 175 5.44 -10.19 -6.02
C ALA A 175 4.93 -8.77 -5.75
N LEU A 176 3.67 -8.66 -5.33
CA LEU A 176 3.06 -7.40 -4.93
C LEU A 176 2.00 -7.61 -3.86
N SER A 177 1.53 -6.54 -3.24
CA SER A 177 0.36 -6.60 -2.36
C SER A 177 -0.50 -5.35 -2.46
N VAL A 178 -1.81 -5.52 -2.33
CA VAL A 178 -2.81 -4.44 -2.28
C VAL A 178 -3.55 -4.49 -0.95
N GLU A 179 -3.99 -3.33 -0.47
CA GLU A 179 -4.85 -3.27 0.72
C GLU A 179 -6.23 -3.91 0.44
N TYR A 180 -6.76 -4.57 1.45
CA TYR A 180 -8.14 -5.04 1.50
C TYR A 180 -8.90 -4.33 2.61
N LEU A 181 -9.94 -3.61 2.21
CA LEU A 181 -10.90 -2.97 3.10
C LEU A 181 -12.28 -3.59 2.88
N PRO A 182 -12.92 -4.23 3.88
CA PRO A 182 -14.25 -4.82 3.72
C PRO A 182 -15.34 -3.86 3.26
N ALA A 183 -15.25 -2.58 3.67
CA ALA A 183 -16.15 -1.52 3.23
C ALA A 183 -16.00 -1.22 1.72
N ALA A 184 -14.80 -1.40 1.17
CA ALA A 184 -14.48 -1.20 -0.24
C ALA A 184 -14.15 -2.54 -0.94
N HIS A 185 -14.87 -3.61 -0.57
CA HIS A 185 -14.60 -4.97 -1.05
C HIS A 185 -14.48 -5.07 -2.58
N ASP A 186 -15.38 -4.41 -3.31
CA ASP A 186 -15.39 -4.44 -4.77
C ASP A 186 -14.14 -3.79 -5.39
N ALA A 187 -13.55 -2.78 -4.73
CA ALA A 187 -12.32 -2.14 -5.20
C ALA A 187 -11.11 -3.10 -5.14
N THR A 188 -11.04 -3.95 -4.11
CA THR A 188 -10.02 -5.01 -4.05
C THR A 188 -10.28 -6.09 -5.11
N LEU A 189 -11.54 -6.44 -5.38
CA LEU A 189 -11.87 -7.38 -6.47
C LEU A 189 -11.51 -6.84 -7.85
N GLU A 190 -11.65 -5.53 -8.04
CA GLU A 190 -11.21 -4.82 -9.24
C GLU A 190 -9.69 -4.87 -9.39
N SER A 191 -8.96 -4.55 -8.33
CA SER A 191 -7.50 -4.68 -8.28
C SER A 191 -7.02 -6.10 -8.58
N LEU A 192 -7.71 -7.11 -8.04
CA LEU A 192 -7.43 -8.52 -8.33
C LEU A 192 -7.60 -8.85 -9.82
N ALA A 193 -8.63 -8.29 -10.48
CA ALA A 193 -8.82 -8.48 -11.91
C ALA A 193 -7.68 -7.85 -12.74
N ARG A 194 -7.15 -6.69 -12.33
CA ARG A 194 -5.98 -6.07 -12.99
C ARG A 194 -4.74 -6.94 -12.82
N ILE A 195 -4.50 -7.47 -11.63
CA ILE A 195 -3.36 -8.35 -11.36
C ILE A 195 -3.40 -9.60 -12.25
N GLU A 196 -4.56 -10.25 -12.35
CA GLU A 196 -4.75 -11.45 -13.20
C GLU A 196 -4.65 -11.15 -14.70
N ALA A 197 -4.90 -9.91 -15.13
CA ALA A 197 -4.69 -9.49 -16.51
C ALA A 197 -3.20 -9.38 -16.87
N LEU A 198 -2.29 -9.21 -15.89
CA LEU A 198 -0.84 -9.10 -16.10
C LEU A 198 -0.14 -10.45 -16.26
N GLY A 199 -0.77 -11.54 -15.81
CA GLY A 199 -0.19 -12.86 -15.80
C GLY A 199 -0.80 -13.77 -14.74
N ARG A 200 -0.23 -14.95 -14.56
CA ARG A 200 -0.71 -15.92 -13.58
C ARG A 200 -0.15 -15.61 -12.21
N TYR A 201 -1.01 -15.46 -11.20
CA TYR A 201 -0.59 -15.27 -9.81
C TYR A 201 -1.17 -16.33 -8.88
N VAL A 202 -0.53 -16.46 -7.73
CA VAL A 202 -1.09 -17.13 -6.55
C VAL A 202 -1.09 -16.16 -5.38
N TYR A 203 -1.98 -16.38 -4.43
CA TYR A 203 -2.32 -15.39 -3.41
C TYR A 203 -2.22 -15.90 -1.98
N ARG A 204 -1.99 -14.97 -1.04
CA ARG A 204 -2.23 -15.14 0.39
C ARG A 204 -2.82 -13.86 0.97
N TYR A 205 -3.53 -14.00 2.08
CA TYR A 205 -4.10 -12.88 2.82
C TYR A 205 -3.43 -12.75 4.19
N SER A 206 -3.16 -11.52 4.63
CA SER A 206 -2.77 -11.20 6.01
C SER A 206 -3.86 -10.31 6.61
N PRO A 207 -4.58 -10.75 7.66
CA PRO A 207 -5.59 -9.93 8.30
C PRO A 207 -4.94 -8.80 9.10
N VAL A 208 -5.39 -7.57 8.87
CA VAL A 208 -4.89 -6.34 9.48
C VAL A 208 -3.36 -6.26 9.28
N GLU A 209 -2.69 -5.41 10.02
CA GLU A 209 -1.22 -5.36 10.08
C GLU A 209 -0.62 -6.38 11.07
N THR A 210 -1.18 -7.59 11.14
CA THR A 210 -0.66 -8.65 12.03
C THR A 210 0.73 -9.13 11.62
N MET A 211 1.04 -9.06 10.32
CA MET A 211 2.24 -9.64 9.70
C MET A 211 2.27 -11.17 9.87
N THR A 212 1.10 -11.78 9.75
CA THR A 212 0.89 -13.23 9.83
C THR A 212 -0.11 -13.65 8.77
N TRP A 213 0.09 -14.83 8.20
CA TRP A 213 -0.80 -15.33 7.17
C TRP A 213 -2.12 -15.83 7.74
N ASP A 214 -3.19 -15.59 7.00
CA ASP A 214 -4.42 -16.34 7.14
C ASP A 214 -4.14 -17.83 6.84
N THR A 215 -4.57 -18.71 7.74
CA THR A 215 -4.39 -20.17 7.64
C THR A 215 -5.71 -20.92 7.44
N SER A 216 -6.82 -20.22 7.22
CA SER A 216 -8.15 -20.85 7.05
C SER A 216 -8.25 -21.67 5.76
N ALA A 217 -7.42 -21.38 4.77
CA ALA A 217 -7.25 -22.18 3.54
C ALA A 217 -6.02 -23.12 3.60
N GLY A 218 -5.46 -23.34 4.80
CA GLY A 218 -4.18 -24.05 5.01
C GLY A 218 -2.96 -23.13 4.90
N ASP A 219 -1.76 -23.69 5.11
CA ASP A 219 -0.50 -22.95 4.94
C ASP A 219 0.02 -23.04 3.50
N ARG A 220 -0.76 -22.52 2.55
CA ARG A 220 -0.41 -22.51 1.13
C ARG A 220 -0.81 -21.21 0.45
N TRP A 221 -0.25 -21.02 -0.73
CA TRP A 221 -0.74 -20.04 -1.69
C TRP A 221 -1.97 -20.61 -2.40
N VAL A 222 -2.95 -19.76 -2.68
CA VAL A 222 -4.24 -20.12 -3.28
C VAL A 222 -4.43 -19.42 -4.63
N ASP A 223 -5.32 -19.90 -5.48
CA ASP A 223 -5.66 -19.19 -6.72
C ASP A 223 -6.62 -18.01 -6.47
N ALA A 224 -6.96 -17.26 -7.53
CA ALA A 224 -7.84 -16.11 -7.43
C ALA A 224 -9.28 -16.48 -7.01
N ALA A 225 -9.79 -17.65 -7.40
CA ALA A 225 -11.15 -18.09 -7.04
C ALA A 225 -11.23 -18.42 -5.55
N GLU A 226 -10.24 -19.13 -5.04
CA GLU A 226 -10.11 -19.45 -3.62
C GLU A 226 -9.90 -18.19 -2.76
N LEU A 227 -9.09 -17.23 -3.25
CA LEU A 227 -8.93 -15.94 -2.58
C LEU A 227 -10.25 -15.16 -2.50
N ARG A 228 -11.02 -15.08 -3.59
CA ARG A 228 -12.32 -14.40 -3.61
C ARG A 228 -13.26 -14.99 -2.55
N ALA A 229 -13.38 -16.32 -2.53
CA ALA A 229 -14.18 -17.02 -1.52
C ALA A 229 -13.68 -16.78 -0.09
N LEU A 230 -12.36 -16.62 0.12
CA LEU A 230 -11.80 -16.23 1.42
C LEU A 230 -12.21 -14.81 1.81
N LEU A 231 -12.09 -13.84 0.90
CA LEU A 231 -12.43 -12.45 1.16
C LEU A 231 -13.93 -12.28 1.45
N ASP A 232 -14.79 -13.01 0.75
CA ASP A 232 -16.25 -13.04 1.01
C ASP A 232 -16.57 -13.48 2.44
N ARG A 233 -15.86 -14.50 2.94
CA ARG A 233 -16.01 -14.96 4.34
C ARG A 233 -15.44 -13.98 5.35
N ARG A 234 -14.43 -13.19 4.97
CA ARG A 234 -13.77 -12.19 5.83
C ARG A 234 -14.54 -10.87 5.85
N ARG A 235 -15.25 -10.51 4.78
CA ARG A 235 -15.97 -9.24 4.63
C ARG A 235 -16.87 -8.91 5.83
N PRO A 236 -17.73 -9.82 6.34
CA PRO A 236 -18.62 -9.51 7.47
C PRO A 236 -17.90 -9.22 8.79
N LEU A 237 -16.62 -9.60 8.93
CA LEU A 237 -15.85 -9.35 10.14
C LEU A 237 -15.40 -7.87 10.25
N GLY A 238 -15.48 -7.09 9.17
CA GLY A 238 -15.19 -5.66 9.17
C GLY A 238 -13.72 -5.32 9.46
N ARG A 239 -12.79 -6.28 9.30
CA ARG A 239 -11.36 -6.07 9.54
C ARG A 239 -10.61 -5.92 8.22
N SER A 240 -9.84 -4.85 8.10
CA SER A 240 -8.92 -4.63 6.98
C SER A 240 -7.83 -5.70 6.93
N GLY A 241 -7.04 -5.71 5.86
CA GLY A 241 -5.84 -6.53 5.74
C GLY A 241 -5.14 -6.27 4.42
N ASP A 242 -4.27 -7.19 4.03
CA ASP A 242 -3.50 -7.08 2.80
C ASP A 242 -3.60 -8.39 2.01
N VAL A 243 -3.85 -8.27 0.70
CA VAL A 243 -3.76 -9.36 -0.25
C VAL A 243 -2.37 -9.34 -0.86
N TYR A 244 -1.64 -10.45 -0.76
CA TYR A 244 -0.32 -10.64 -1.35
C TYR A 244 -0.46 -11.55 -2.56
N ALA A 245 0.17 -11.15 -3.66
CA ALA A 245 0.22 -11.88 -4.92
C ALA A 245 1.67 -12.23 -5.25
N ARG A 246 1.91 -13.45 -5.73
CA ARG A 246 3.20 -13.90 -6.24
C ARG A 246 3.02 -14.45 -7.65
N HIS A 247 3.81 -13.93 -8.59
CA HIS A 247 3.74 -14.36 -9.98
C HIS A 247 4.20 -15.81 -10.12
N VAL A 248 3.52 -16.57 -10.97
CA VAL A 248 3.87 -17.93 -11.36
C VAL A 248 4.38 -17.88 -12.80
N PRO A 249 5.71 -17.97 -13.02
CA PRO A 249 6.27 -18.04 -14.37
C PRO A 249 5.67 -19.20 -15.16
N ALA A 250 5.51 -18.99 -16.47
CA ALA A 250 5.10 -20.03 -17.41
C ALA A 250 6.13 -21.15 -17.53
#